data_AF-A0A6P4IIE6-F1
#
_entry.id   AF-A0A6P4IIE6-F1
#
_cell.length_a   1.000
_cell.length_b   1.000
_cell.length_c   1.000
_cell.angle_alpha   90.00
_cell.angle_beta   90.00
_cell.angle_gamma   90.00
#
_symmetry.space_group_name_H-M   'P 1'
#
loop_
_entity.id
_entity.type
_entity.pdbx_description
1 polymer ?
#
loop_
_entity_poly.entity_id
_entity_poly.type
_entity_poly.pdbx_seq_one_letter_code
_entity_poly.pdbx_strand_id
1 'polypeptide(L)'
;MNTKIFLSCLVVIIGCLLWTASAQQDFESEKQRIIEIFKNADAGTIGESDVVFLVHFLEKYGNVIPLTPEQQSLADAIVRKYNEEKAKQPLVEGAPPQGGWITDALKKLAVEVGLALAEAIKKTLRP
;
A
#
# COMPACT_ATOMS: atom_id res chain seq x y z
N MET A 1 31.29 6.73 -36.15
CA MET A 1 30.07 6.38 -35.40
C MET A 1 30.44 6.25 -33.93
N ASN A 2 29.92 7.13 -33.06
CA ASN A 2 30.37 7.24 -31.68
C ASN A 2 29.84 6.09 -30.81
N THR A 3 30.57 4.97 -30.78
CA THR A 3 30.30 3.77 -29.96
C THR A 3 30.05 4.11 -28.48
N LYS A 4 30.66 5.18 -27.97
CA LYS A 4 30.46 5.67 -26.59
C LYS A 4 29.01 6.13 -26.31
N ILE A 5 28.33 6.71 -27.28
CA ILE A 5 26.93 7.18 -27.14
C ILE A 5 25.97 5.98 -27.12
N PHE A 6 26.25 4.96 -27.95
CA PHE A 6 25.46 3.73 -27.99
C PHE A 6 25.58 2.95 -26.68
N LEU A 7 26.78 2.84 -26.11
CA LEU A 7 27.03 2.16 -24.84
C LEU A 7 26.37 2.90 -23.66
N SER A 8 26.45 4.23 -23.64
CA SER A 8 25.76 5.07 -22.64
C SER A 8 24.25 4.85 -22.65
N CYS A 9 23.63 4.81 -23.83
CA CYS A 9 22.19 4.61 -23.96
C CYS A 9 21.78 3.20 -23.52
N LEU A 10 22.57 2.18 -23.88
CA LEU A 10 22.33 0.80 -23.48
C LEU A 10 22.36 0.61 -21.96
N VAL A 11 23.32 1.22 -21.26
CA VAL A 11 23.43 1.15 -19.79
C VAL A 11 22.24 1.83 -19.12
N VAL A 12 21.77 2.97 -19.66
CA VAL A 12 20.57 3.66 -19.14
C VAL A 12 19.32 2.79 -19.33
N ILE A 13 19.14 2.18 -20.52
CA ILE A 13 18.00 1.30 -20.79
C ILE A 13 18.01 0.07 -19.87
N ILE A 14 19.16 -0.58 -19.70
CA ILE A 14 19.30 -1.73 -18.79
C ILE A 14 19.01 -1.33 -17.35
N GLY A 15 19.49 -0.16 -16.91
CA GLY A 15 19.20 0.40 -15.59
C GLY A 15 17.70 0.68 -15.38
N CYS A 16 17.02 1.26 -16.37
CA CYS A 16 15.57 1.49 -16.31
C CYS A 16 14.76 0.17 -16.30
N LEU A 17 15.17 -0.82 -17.09
CA LEU A 17 14.50 -2.13 -17.13
C LEU A 17 14.66 -2.89 -15.81
N LEU A 18 15.85 -2.88 -15.21
CA LEU A 18 16.11 -3.47 -13.88
C LEU A 18 15.27 -2.79 -12.80
N TRP A 19 15.22 -1.45 -12.81
CA TRP A 19 14.40 -0.68 -11.87
C TRP A 19 12.90 -1.00 -12.00
N THR A 20 12.42 -1.14 -13.25
CA THR A 20 11.03 -1.48 -13.52
C THR A 20 10.71 -2.92 -13.09
N ALA A 21 11.64 -3.86 -13.29
CA ALA A 21 11.49 -5.24 -12.84
C ALA A 21 11.45 -5.36 -11.31
N SER A 22 12.31 -4.62 -10.59
CA SER A 22 12.26 -4.59 -9.12
C SER A 22 10.96 -3.97 -8.60
N ALA A 23 10.51 -2.86 -9.18
CA ALA A 23 9.26 -2.21 -8.77
C ALA A 23 8.03 -3.11 -9.02
N GLN A 24 8.03 -3.86 -10.12
CA GLN A 24 6.97 -4.83 -10.42
C GLN A 24 6.97 -6.01 -9.43
N GLN A 25 8.15 -6.52 -9.08
CA GLN A 25 8.26 -7.60 -8.08
C GLN A 25 7.80 -7.16 -6.70
N ASP A 26 8.15 -5.94 -6.29
CA ASP A 26 7.70 -5.35 -5.03
C ASP A 26 6.17 -5.19 -5.03
N PHE A 27 5.59 -4.69 -6.12
CA PHE A 27 4.14 -4.55 -6.25
C PHE A 27 3.40 -5.89 -6.11
N GLU A 28 3.86 -6.93 -6.80
CA GLU A 28 3.22 -8.25 -6.70
C GLU A 28 3.40 -8.88 -5.32
N SER A 29 4.58 -8.71 -4.68
CA SER A 29 4.81 -9.18 -3.30
C SER A 29 3.91 -8.47 -2.30
N GLU A 30 3.80 -7.13 -2.39
CA GLU A 30 2.93 -6.35 -1.52
C GLU A 30 1.45 -6.68 -1.75
N LYS A 31 1.01 -6.94 -3.00
CA LYS A 31 -0.34 -7.42 -3.31
C LYS A 31 -0.66 -8.77 -2.67
N GLN A 32 0.26 -9.74 -2.76
CA GLN A 32 0.07 -11.04 -2.11
C GLN A 32 -0.04 -10.87 -0.60
N ARG A 33 0.78 -10.00 -0.01
CA ARG A 33 0.72 -9.71 1.41
C ARG A 33 -0.62 -9.08 1.84
N ILE A 34 -1.20 -8.18 1.03
CA ILE A 34 -2.56 -7.66 1.27
C ILE A 34 -3.58 -8.81 1.31
N ILE A 35 -3.50 -9.75 0.36
CA ILE A 35 -4.40 -10.91 0.36
C ILE A 35 -4.19 -11.77 1.60
N GLU A 36 -2.94 -12.08 1.97
CA GLU A 36 -2.64 -12.92 3.12
C GLU A 36 -3.14 -12.32 4.44
N ILE A 37 -2.93 -11.01 4.63
CA ILE A 37 -3.37 -10.30 5.83
C ILE A 37 -4.89 -10.18 5.85
N PHE A 38 -5.50 -9.71 4.76
CA PHE A 38 -6.89 -9.24 4.81
C PHE A 38 -7.95 -10.23 4.34
N LYS A 39 -7.59 -11.34 3.67
CA LYS A 39 -8.56 -12.33 3.14
C LYS A 39 -9.50 -12.90 4.21
N ASN A 40 -9.04 -13.04 5.44
CA ASN A 40 -9.83 -13.50 6.58
C ASN A 40 -9.66 -12.58 7.81
N ALA A 41 -9.28 -11.33 7.58
CA ALA A 41 -9.07 -10.38 8.67
C ALA A 41 -10.39 -9.95 9.30
N ASP A 42 -10.37 -9.83 10.62
CA ASP A 42 -11.31 -9.06 11.42
C ASP A 42 -10.55 -7.95 12.18
N ALA A 43 -11.28 -6.93 12.65
CA ALA A 43 -10.71 -5.80 13.38
C ALA A 43 -9.96 -6.23 14.65
N GLY A 44 -10.32 -7.38 15.24
CA GLY A 44 -9.61 -7.98 16.36
C GLY A 44 -8.34 -8.74 15.99
N THR A 45 -8.12 -9.05 14.71
CA THR A 45 -6.97 -9.85 14.23
C THR A 45 -5.88 -9.01 13.59
N ILE A 46 -6.19 -7.80 13.12
CA ILE A 46 -5.21 -6.93 12.49
C ILE A 46 -4.49 -6.04 13.50
N GLY A 47 -3.16 -5.99 13.37
CA GLY A 47 -2.31 -5.11 14.15
C GLY A 47 -2.24 -3.70 13.59
N GLU A 48 -1.65 -2.78 14.34
CA GLU A 48 -1.41 -1.41 13.86
C GLU A 48 -0.49 -1.39 12.64
N SER A 49 0.51 -2.28 12.62
CA SER A 49 1.42 -2.47 11.48
C SER A 49 0.70 -2.81 10.19
N ASP A 50 -0.42 -3.54 10.27
CA ASP A 50 -1.19 -3.97 9.10
C ASP A 50 -2.01 -2.82 8.53
N VAL A 51 -2.52 -1.95 9.41
CA VAL A 51 -3.18 -0.70 9.02
C VAL A 51 -2.19 0.24 8.34
N VAL A 52 -0.99 0.42 8.92
CA VAL A 52 0.08 1.23 8.32
C VAL A 52 0.47 0.68 6.96
N PHE A 53 0.64 -0.64 6.85
CA PHE A 53 0.97 -1.31 5.60
C PHE A 53 -0.10 -1.07 4.53
N LEU A 54 -1.39 -1.22 4.87
CA LEU A 54 -2.49 -0.97 3.94
C LEU A 54 -2.50 0.48 3.44
N VAL A 55 -2.33 1.45 4.35
CA VAL A 55 -2.32 2.87 3.98
C VAL A 55 -1.16 3.18 3.03
N HIS A 56 0.06 2.74 3.36
CA HIS A 56 1.21 2.95 2.47
C HIS A 56 1.03 2.27 1.11
N PHE A 57 0.43 1.08 1.09
CA PHE A 57 0.12 0.38 -0.15
C PHE A 57 -0.86 1.19 -1.02
N LEU A 58 -1.91 1.75 -0.42
CA LEU A 58 -2.88 2.61 -1.11
C LEU A 58 -2.26 3.94 -1.58
N GLU A 59 -1.39 4.56 -0.78
CA GLU A 59 -0.68 5.78 -1.20
C GLU A 59 0.26 5.51 -2.38
N LYS A 60 0.94 4.35 -2.39
CA LYS A 60 1.92 3.99 -3.42
C LYS A 60 1.27 3.47 -4.71
N TYR A 61 0.20 2.67 -4.59
CA TYR A 61 -0.38 1.94 -5.72
C TYR A 61 -1.87 2.20 -5.96
N GLY A 62 -2.55 2.98 -5.12
CA GLY A 62 -3.99 3.25 -5.25
C GLY A 62 -4.38 3.88 -6.59
N ASN A 63 -3.48 4.63 -7.23
CA ASN A 63 -3.70 5.21 -8.56
C ASN A 63 -3.47 4.22 -9.72
N VAL A 64 -2.81 3.10 -9.46
CA VAL A 64 -2.41 2.09 -10.47
C VAL A 64 -3.33 0.89 -10.43
N ILE A 65 -3.92 0.60 -9.26
CA ILE A 65 -4.85 -0.50 -9.08
C ILE A 65 -6.22 -0.08 -9.62
N PRO A 66 -6.87 -0.91 -10.47
CA PRO A 66 -8.22 -0.65 -10.93
C PRO A 66 -9.22 -0.89 -9.79
N LEU A 67 -9.42 0.14 -8.95
CA LEU A 67 -10.44 0.17 -7.90
C LEU A 67 -11.77 0.65 -8.47
N THR A 68 -12.88 0.14 -7.95
CA THR A 68 -14.20 0.72 -8.25
C THR A 68 -14.31 2.12 -7.61
N PRO A 69 -15.20 3.02 -8.07
CA PRO A 69 -15.37 4.33 -7.45
C PRO A 69 -15.71 4.27 -5.95
N GLU A 70 -16.45 3.24 -5.54
CA GLU A 70 -16.77 2.96 -4.13
C GLU A 70 -15.52 2.58 -3.34
N GLN A 71 -14.70 1.67 -3.88
CA GLN A 71 -13.42 1.27 -3.26
C GLN A 71 -12.43 2.43 -3.20
N GLN A 72 -12.38 3.27 -4.23
CA GLN A 72 -11.55 4.47 -4.26
C GLN A 72 -11.94 5.45 -3.14
N SER A 73 -13.24 5.69 -2.98
CA SER A 73 -13.74 6.55 -1.90
C SER A 73 -13.38 6.02 -0.50
N LEU A 74 -13.47 4.70 -0.30
CA LEU A 74 -13.07 4.07 0.97
C LEU A 74 -11.56 4.12 1.19
N ALA A 75 -10.75 3.91 0.14
CA ALA A 75 -9.30 4.05 0.17
C ALA A 75 -8.87 5.48 0.53
N ASP A 76 -9.47 6.48 -0.09
CA ASP A 76 -9.20 7.88 0.22
C ASP A 76 -9.64 8.23 1.65
N ALA A 77 -10.77 7.67 2.10
CA ALA A 77 -11.27 7.88 3.45
C ALA A 77 -10.34 7.31 4.52
N ILE A 78 -9.78 6.11 4.31
CA ILE A 78 -8.82 5.52 5.26
C ILE A 78 -7.50 6.26 5.27
N VAL A 79 -6.95 6.61 4.11
CA VAL A 79 -5.70 7.39 4.00
C VAL A 79 -5.87 8.74 4.69
N ARG A 80 -7.00 9.43 4.47
CA ARG A 80 -7.31 10.69 5.12
C ARG A 80 -7.41 10.54 6.64
N LYS A 81 -8.22 9.58 7.12
CA LYS A 81 -8.37 9.36 8.58
C LYS A 81 -7.04 8.97 9.24
N TYR A 82 -6.25 8.11 8.60
CA TYR A 82 -4.92 7.75 9.10
C TYR A 82 -4.03 8.98 9.25
N ASN A 83 -3.98 9.84 8.23
CA ASN A 83 -3.19 11.06 8.25
C ASN A 83 -3.69 12.09 9.28
N GLU A 84 -5.01 12.20 9.48
CA GLU A 84 -5.60 13.00 10.55
C GLU A 84 -5.21 12.50 11.94
N GLU A 85 -5.33 11.20 12.21
CA GLU A 85 -4.94 10.60 13.49
C GLU A 85 -3.42 10.67 13.73
N LYS A 86 -2.62 10.52 12.67
CA LYS A 86 -1.17 10.72 12.70
C LYS A 86 -0.80 12.17 13.04
N ALA A 87 -1.51 13.14 12.46
CA ALA A 87 -1.28 14.56 12.73
C ALA A 87 -1.72 15.01 14.13
N LYS A 88 -2.72 14.33 14.70
CA LYS A 88 -3.18 14.58 16.08
C LYS A 88 -2.21 14.08 17.14
N GLN A 89 -1.23 13.25 16.79
CA GLN A 89 -0.23 12.79 17.74
C GLN A 89 0.83 13.87 17.98
N PRO A 90 0.89 14.43 19.20
CA PRO A 90 2.00 15.29 19.57
C PRO A 90 3.27 14.43 19.57
N LEU A 91 4.33 14.92 18.94
CA LEU A 91 5.68 14.38 19.14
C LEU A 91 6.07 14.64 20.60
N VAL A 92 5.79 13.69 21.49
CA VAL A 92 6.21 13.80 22.89
C VAL A 92 7.70 13.48 22.93
N GLU A 93 8.54 14.50 23.13
CA GLU A 93 10.00 14.36 23.24
C GLU A 93 10.69 13.68 22.02
N GLY A 94 10.14 13.84 20.82
CA GLY A 94 10.71 13.27 19.60
C GLY A 94 10.51 11.75 19.44
N ALA A 95 9.78 11.11 20.35
CA ALA A 95 9.34 9.73 20.22
C ALA A 95 7.81 9.68 20.02
N PRO A 96 7.30 8.77 19.17
CA PRO A 96 5.87 8.49 19.13
C PRO A 96 5.40 8.03 20.53
N PRO A 97 4.18 8.39 20.96
CA PRO A 97 3.58 7.85 22.17
C PRO A 97 3.73 6.32 22.22
N GLN A 98 4.16 5.76 23.37
CA GLN A 98 4.33 4.30 23.55
C GLN A 98 3.01 3.50 23.59
N GLY A 99 1.88 4.15 23.30
CA GLY A 99 0.56 3.54 23.21
C GLY A 99 0.11 3.48 21.75
N GLY A 100 -0.58 2.39 21.40
CA GLY A 100 -1.20 2.27 20.09
C GLY A 100 -2.16 3.42 19.83
N TRP A 101 -1.92 4.16 18.74
CA TRP A 101 -2.70 5.34 18.38
C TRP A 101 -3.76 5.04 17.31
N ILE A 102 -3.74 3.84 16.76
CA ILE A 102 -4.68 3.42 15.73
C ILE A 102 -5.99 3.03 16.42
N THR A 103 -7.00 3.87 16.23
CA THR A 103 -8.34 3.66 16.79
C THR A 103 -9.03 2.42 16.21
N ASP A 104 -9.94 1.80 16.96
CA ASP A 104 -10.74 0.66 16.48
C ASP A 104 -11.58 1.01 15.24
N ALA A 105 -11.98 2.28 15.10
CA ALA A 105 -12.66 2.76 13.91
C ALA A 105 -11.76 2.68 12.66
N LEU A 106 -10.48 3.03 12.81
CA LEU A 106 -9.50 2.94 11.72
C LEU A 106 -9.18 1.49 11.40
N LYS A 107 -9.11 0.60 12.40
CA LYS A 107 -8.97 -0.85 12.18
C LYS A 107 -10.15 -1.43 11.42
N LYS A 108 -11.39 -1.11 11.81
CA LYS A 108 -12.60 -1.58 11.10
C LYS A 108 -12.60 -1.13 9.64
N LEU A 109 -12.25 0.14 9.39
CA LEU A 109 -12.14 0.66 8.03
C LEU A 109 -11.01 -0.02 7.23
N ALA A 110 -9.88 -0.32 7.87
CA ALA A 110 -8.78 -1.06 7.27
C ALA A 110 -9.19 -2.48 6.85
N VAL A 111 -9.98 -3.17 7.68
CA VAL A 111 -10.51 -4.49 7.33
C VAL A 111 -11.45 -4.40 6.14
N GLU A 112 -12.38 -3.44 6.14
CA GLU A 112 -13.34 -3.27 5.05
C GLU A 112 -12.62 -2.98 3.71
N VAL A 113 -11.68 -2.02 3.72
CA VAL A 113 -10.88 -1.67 2.54
C VAL A 113 -9.97 -2.82 2.13
N GLY A 114 -9.27 -3.45 3.08
CA GLY A 114 -8.35 -4.55 2.82
C GLY A 114 -9.04 -5.79 2.26
N LEU A 115 -10.24 -6.12 2.75
CA LEU A 115 -11.05 -7.22 2.23
C LEU A 115 -11.51 -6.91 0.81
N ALA A 116 -12.04 -5.71 0.57
CA ALA A 116 -12.46 -5.28 -0.76
C ALA A 116 -11.30 -5.30 -1.77
N LEU A 117 -10.10 -4.86 -1.33
CA LEU A 117 -8.88 -4.95 -2.15
C LEU A 117 -8.47 -6.40 -2.40
N ALA A 118 -8.46 -7.25 -1.38
CA ALA A 118 -8.09 -8.66 -1.52
C ALA A 118 -9.02 -9.38 -2.51
N GLU A 119 -10.33 -9.08 -2.48
CA GLU A 119 -11.29 -9.59 -3.44
C GLU A 119 -11.05 -9.04 -4.85
N ALA A 120 -10.82 -7.74 -5.01
CA ALA A 120 -10.53 -7.12 -6.31
C ALA A 120 -9.26 -7.68 -6.96
N ILE A 121 -8.19 -7.83 -6.18
CA ILE A 121 -6.93 -8.43 -6.63
C ILE A 121 -7.16 -9.89 -7.03
N LYS A 122 -7.86 -10.66 -6.21
CA LYS A 122 -8.17 -12.07 -6.49
C LYS A 122 -9.05 -12.26 -7.73
N LYS A 123 -10.00 -11.35 -7.96
CA LYS A 123 -10.85 -11.33 -9.16
C LYS A 123 -10.03 -11.04 -10.43
N THR A 124 -9.06 -10.13 -10.32
CA THR A 124 -8.14 -9.79 -11.42
C THR A 124 -7.13 -10.93 -11.69
N LEU A 125 -6.82 -11.75 -10.70
CA LEU A 125 -5.92 -12.90 -10.82
C LEU A 125 -6.56 -14.18 -11.41
N ARG A 126 -7.89 -14.23 -11.57
CA ARG A 126 -8.58 -15.40 -12.12
C ARG A 126 -8.69 -15.24 -13.66
N PRO A 127 -7.94 -16.03 -14.46
CA PRO A 127 -8.02 -16.00 -15.92
C PRO A 127 -9.37 -16.52 -16.44
#